data_AF-A0A8H2E5R6-F1
#
_entry.id   AF-A0A8H2E5R6-F1
#
_cell.length_a   1.000
_cell.length_b   1.000
_cell.length_c   1.000
_cell.angle_alpha   90.00
_cell.angle_beta   90.00
_cell.angle_gamma   90.00
#
_symmetry.space_group_name_H-M   'P 1'
#
loop_
_entity.id
_entity.type
_entity.pdbx_description
1 polymer ?
#
loop_
_entity_poly.entity_id
_entity_poly.type
_entity_poly.pdbx_seq_one_letter_code
_entity_poly.pdbx_strand_id
1 'polypeptide(L)'
;MEKIITSRFDIRVFLTSRPELPIRLGFSEISMGTSRHEQIILQEIPKSIIEHDISVFLRTEFSKIKLENQLELKFPPDWPGDEAIRKLTMLSTPLFIFAATVCRFVGGASASSPMKLLDTVLMLGTVEAGLISQLSRTYLPVLNHLRSICVPVKFEQFRAEFKKVVGSIVALADPLGPLPLAKLLGMDENDVYIILRHLHSVLGVPSEPNLPIRLLHLSFKEFLVDPEKKSKVASDKEGKRQEKGRQIK
;
A
#
# COMPACT_ATOMS: atom_id res chain seq x y z
N MET A 1 -6.68 36.94 -46.67
CA MET A 1 -6.98 36.71 -45.24
C MET A 1 -7.40 35.27 -45.08
N GLU A 2 -6.63 34.51 -44.29
CA GLU A 2 -6.67 33.06 -44.19
C GLU A 2 -7.97 32.55 -43.55
N LYS A 3 -8.54 31.49 -44.14
CA LYS A 3 -9.60 30.69 -43.52
C LYS A 3 -8.96 29.86 -42.40
N ILE A 4 -9.31 30.17 -41.14
CA ILE A 4 -9.03 29.27 -40.02
C ILE A 4 -9.90 28.02 -40.24
N ILE A 5 -9.26 26.92 -40.65
CA ILE A 5 -9.89 25.61 -40.68
C ILE A 5 -10.00 25.16 -39.22
N THR A 6 -11.13 25.39 -38.59
CA THR A 6 -11.45 24.75 -37.31
C THR A 6 -11.75 23.28 -37.59
N SER A 7 -10.73 22.43 -37.55
CA SER A 7 -10.93 20.98 -37.50
C SER A 7 -11.64 20.64 -36.19
N ARG A 8 -12.85 20.09 -36.27
CA ARG A 8 -13.56 19.54 -35.10
C ARG A 8 -12.89 18.24 -34.72
N PHE A 9 -12.24 18.20 -33.56
CA PHE A 9 -11.74 16.98 -32.95
C PHE A 9 -12.76 16.48 -31.94
N ASP A 10 -13.17 15.22 -32.06
CA ASP A 10 -13.99 14.56 -31.05
C ASP A 10 -13.09 14.06 -29.92
N ILE A 11 -12.98 14.85 -28.85
CA ILE A 11 -12.21 14.51 -27.65
C ILE A 11 -13.17 13.94 -26.59
N ARG A 12 -12.84 12.75 -26.08
CA ARG A 12 -13.48 12.20 -24.87
C ARG A 12 -12.50 12.29 -23.71
N VAL A 13 -12.96 12.80 -22.58
CA VAL A 13 -12.14 12.96 -21.37
C VAL A 13 -12.67 12.03 -20.29
N PHE A 14 -11.79 11.22 -19.70
CA PHE A 14 -12.09 10.42 -18.52
C PHE A 14 -11.51 11.12 -17.29
N LEU A 15 -12.37 11.44 -16.32
CA LEU A 15 -11.97 12.10 -15.07
C LEU A 15 -12.31 11.22 -13.88
N THR A 16 -11.37 11.11 -12.94
CA THR A 16 -11.60 10.51 -11.63
C THR A 16 -11.45 11.56 -10.54
N SER A 17 -12.29 11.50 -9.52
CA SER A 17 -12.26 12.45 -8.41
C SER A 17 -12.85 11.85 -7.14
N ARG A 18 -12.53 12.44 -5.99
CA ARG A 18 -13.31 12.23 -4.76
C ARG A 18 -14.65 12.98 -4.91
N PRO A 19 -15.74 12.53 -4.30
CA PRO A 19 -17.06 13.17 -4.41
C PRO A 19 -17.16 14.44 -3.56
N GLU A 20 -16.19 15.35 -3.70
CA GLU A 20 -16.12 16.62 -3.00
C GLU A 20 -17.19 17.57 -3.53
N LEU A 21 -17.72 18.41 -2.63
CA LEU A 21 -18.85 19.29 -2.94
C LEU A 21 -18.62 20.17 -4.19
N PRO A 22 -17.46 20.83 -4.38
CA PRO A 22 -17.24 21.66 -5.57
C PRO A 22 -17.33 20.87 -6.87
N ILE A 23 -16.83 19.62 -6.86
CA ILE A 23 -16.84 18.74 -8.04
C ILE A 23 -18.27 18.33 -8.38
N ARG A 24 -19.03 17.89 -7.36
CA ARG A 24 -20.44 17.48 -7.53
C ARG A 24 -21.30 18.63 -8.07
N LEU A 25 -21.13 19.83 -7.52
CA LEU A 25 -21.85 21.02 -7.98
C LEU A 25 -21.51 21.36 -9.42
N GLY A 26 -20.21 21.40 -9.78
CA GLY A 26 -19.78 21.69 -11.15
C GLY A 26 -20.31 20.70 -12.18
N PHE A 27 -20.29 19.40 -11.90
CA PHE A 27 -20.86 18.40 -12.82
C PHE A 27 -22.38 18.47 -12.90
N SER A 28 -23.09 18.75 -11.80
CA SER A 28 -24.54 18.91 -11.84
C SER A 28 -24.98 20.07 -12.74
N GLU A 29 -24.23 21.18 -12.74
CA GLU A 29 -24.50 22.33 -13.61
C GLU A 29 -24.31 21.97 -15.10
N ILE A 30 -23.27 21.19 -15.42
CA ILE A 30 -23.02 20.67 -16.77
C ILE A 30 -24.17 19.76 -17.23
N SER A 31 -24.71 18.91 -16.35
CA SER A 31 -25.82 17.98 -16.67
C SER A 31 -27.11 18.73 -17.01
N MET A 32 -27.37 19.85 -16.32
CA MET A 32 -28.59 20.65 -16.51
C MET A 32 -28.65 21.35 -17.87
N GLY A 33 -27.49 21.60 -18.51
CA GLY A 33 -27.41 22.30 -19.79
C GLY A 33 -27.19 21.40 -21.01
N THR A 34 -26.58 20.22 -20.84
CA THR A 34 -26.30 19.28 -21.94
C THR A 34 -26.00 17.85 -21.44
N SER A 35 -26.44 16.83 -22.18
CA SER A 35 -26.15 15.40 -21.93
C SER A 35 -24.71 14.98 -22.30
N ARG A 36 -23.72 15.82 -22.01
CA ARG A 36 -22.33 15.66 -22.48
C ARG A 36 -21.42 14.87 -21.53
N HIS A 37 -21.92 14.34 -20.43
CA HIS A 37 -21.13 13.48 -19.55
C HIS A 37 -21.95 12.34 -18.97
N GLU A 38 -21.25 11.25 -18.67
CA GLU A 38 -21.75 10.12 -17.91
C GLU A 38 -20.97 10.05 -16.61
N GLN A 39 -21.66 9.72 -15.50
CA GLN A 39 -21.05 9.63 -14.18
C GLN A 39 -21.23 8.23 -13.62
N ILE A 40 -20.17 7.69 -13.02
CA ILE A 40 -20.19 6.44 -12.25
C ILE A 40 -19.73 6.77 -10.83
N ILE A 41 -20.58 6.48 -9.85
CA ILE A 41 -20.26 6.66 -8.43
C ILE A 41 -19.75 5.32 -7.88
N LEU A 42 -18.44 5.23 -7.67
CA LEU A 42 -17.80 3.98 -7.25
C LEU A 42 -18.32 3.47 -5.88
N GLN A 43 -18.79 4.37 -5.01
CA GLN A 43 -19.36 4.01 -3.69
C GLN A 43 -20.74 3.35 -3.77
N GLU A 44 -21.46 3.52 -4.88
CA GLU A 44 -22.80 2.96 -5.08
C GLU A 44 -22.77 1.62 -5.82
N ILE A 45 -21.58 1.16 -6.21
CA ILE A 45 -21.41 -0.16 -6.83
C ILE A 45 -21.82 -1.23 -5.81
N PRO A 46 -22.69 -2.18 -6.20
CA PRO A 46 -23.08 -3.29 -5.34
C PRO A 46 -21.87 -4.02 -4.77
N LYS A 47 -21.89 -4.26 -3.46
CA LYS A 47 -20.80 -4.96 -2.75
C LYS A 47 -20.42 -6.29 -3.40
N SER A 48 -21.42 -7.03 -3.90
CA SER A 48 -21.21 -8.31 -4.60
C SER A 48 -20.35 -8.18 -5.87
N ILE A 49 -20.47 -7.06 -6.60
CA ILE A 49 -19.64 -6.78 -7.77
C ILE A 49 -18.21 -6.49 -7.33
N ILE A 50 -18.03 -5.67 -6.30
CA ILE A 50 -16.70 -5.37 -5.73
C ILE A 50 -16.01 -6.65 -5.25
N GLU A 51 -16.73 -7.50 -4.51
CA GLU A 51 -16.23 -8.79 -4.03
C GLU A 51 -15.83 -9.71 -5.20
N HIS A 52 -16.63 -9.74 -6.26
CA HIS A 52 -16.33 -10.50 -7.46
C HIS A 52 -15.06 -10.00 -8.16
N ASP A 53 -14.96 -8.69 -8.42
CA ASP A 53 -13.82 -8.08 -9.12
C ASP A 53 -12.52 -8.25 -8.32
N ILE A 54 -12.56 -8.08 -7.00
CA ILE A 54 -11.43 -8.34 -6.12
C ILE A 54 -11.01 -9.80 -6.18
N SER A 55 -11.98 -10.74 -6.13
CA SER A 55 -11.70 -12.17 -6.21
C SER A 55 -11.01 -12.55 -7.52
N VAL A 56 -11.51 -12.03 -8.65
CA VAL A 56 -10.90 -12.22 -9.98
C VAL A 56 -9.48 -11.65 -9.99
N PHE A 57 -9.31 -10.40 -9.55
CA PHE A 57 -8.01 -9.74 -9.46
C PHE A 57 -7.00 -10.56 -8.64
N LEU A 58 -7.36 -10.99 -7.43
CA LEU A 58 -6.49 -11.77 -6.55
C LEU A 58 -6.08 -13.08 -7.22
N ARG A 59 -7.02 -13.81 -7.82
CA ARG A 59 -6.71 -15.06 -8.54
C ARG A 59 -5.71 -14.83 -9.67
N THR A 60 -5.93 -13.79 -10.48
CA THR A 60 -5.04 -13.44 -11.58
C THR A 60 -3.64 -13.09 -11.08
N GLU A 61 -3.53 -12.23 -10.07
CA GLU A 61 -2.23 -11.80 -9.55
C GLU A 61 -1.48 -12.92 -8.84
N PHE A 62 -2.13 -13.74 -8.01
CA PHE A 62 -1.45 -14.90 -7.43
C PHE A 62 -1.05 -15.94 -8.47
N SER A 63 -1.82 -16.11 -9.57
CA SER A 63 -1.38 -16.97 -10.67
C SER A 63 -0.08 -16.47 -11.30
N LYS A 64 0.06 -15.14 -11.48
CA LYS A 64 1.31 -14.53 -11.97
C LYS A 64 2.47 -14.74 -10.99
N ILE A 65 2.26 -14.46 -9.70
CA ILE A 65 3.28 -14.67 -8.66
C ILE A 65 3.77 -16.12 -8.66
N LYS A 66 2.85 -17.08 -8.73
CA LYS A 66 3.19 -18.50 -8.83
C LYS A 66 4.05 -18.76 -10.06
N LEU A 67 3.66 -18.27 -11.24
CA LEU A 67 4.39 -18.46 -12.50
C LEU A 67 5.80 -17.87 -12.46
N GLU A 68 5.95 -16.64 -11.97
CA GLU A 68 7.24 -15.94 -11.88
C GLU A 68 8.23 -16.64 -10.95
N ASN A 69 7.74 -17.37 -9.95
CA ASN A 69 8.57 -18.04 -8.95
C ASN A 69 8.67 -19.57 -9.15
N GLN A 70 8.01 -20.14 -10.16
CA GLN A 70 7.91 -21.59 -10.37
C GLN A 70 9.25 -22.28 -10.68
N LEU A 71 10.23 -21.54 -11.20
CA LEU A 71 11.57 -22.08 -11.50
C LEU A 71 12.41 -22.29 -10.23
N GLU A 72 12.19 -21.47 -9.21
CA GLU A 72 13.00 -21.45 -7.98
C GLU A 72 12.29 -22.10 -6.79
N LEU A 73 10.95 -22.09 -6.79
CA LEU A 73 10.13 -22.54 -5.67
C LEU A 73 9.07 -23.56 -6.10
N LYS A 74 8.84 -24.56 -5.25
CA LYS A 74 7.74 -25.51 -5.40
C LYS A 74 6.49 -24.98 -4.71
N PHE A 75 5.42 -24.80 -5.46
CA PHE A 75 4.12 -24.37 -4.95
C PHE A 75 3.16 -25.55 -4.83
N PRO A 76 2.24 -25.53 -3.85
CA PRO A 76 1.07 -26.41 -3.87
C PRO A 76 0.29 -26.27 -5.19
N PRO A 77 -0.30 -27.36 -5.73
CA PRO A 77 -1.07 -27.31 -6.97
C PRO A 77 -2.21 -26.28 -6.92
N ASP A 78 -2.88 -26.18 -5.78
CA ASP A 78 -4.01 -25.32 -5.50
C ASP A 78 -3.64 -23.93 -4.97
N TRP A 79 -2.35 -23.62 -4.76
CA TRP A 79 -1.93 -22.33 -4.21
C TRP A 79 -2.46 -21.13 -5.02
N PRO A 80 -3.02 -20.09 -4.38
CA PRO A 80 -3.07 -19.85 -2.92
C PRO A 80 -4.20 -20.57 -2.17
N GLY A 81 -5.10 -21.28 -2.87
CA GLY A 81 -6.26 -21.97 -2.33
C GLY A 81 -7.50 -21.08 -2.31
N ASP A 82 -8.67 -21.68 -2.52
CA ASP A 82 -9.95 -20.94 -2.56
C ASP A 82 -10.28 -20.26 -1.22
N GLU A 83 -9.89 -20.89 -0.11
CA GLU A 83 -10.05 -20.32 1.24
C GLU A 83 -9.27 -19.01 1.40
N ALA A 84 -8.00 -19.00 0.96
CA ALA A 84 -7.16 -17.81 1.03
C ALA A 84 -7.73 -16.70 0.16
N ILE A 85 -8.18 -17.01 -1.06
CA ILE A 85 -8.83 -16.03 -1.95
C ILE A 85 -10.08 -15.47 -1.27
N ARG A 86 -10.99 -16.32 -0.76
CA ARG A 86 -12.22 -15.87 -0.09
C ARG A 86 -11.92 -14.93 1.09
N LYS A 87 -10.95 -15.30 1.93
CA LYS A 87 -10.54 -14.51 3.08
C LYS A 87 -9.92 -13.19 2.66
N LEU A 88 -9.03 -13.17 1.67
CA LEU A 88 -8.44 -11.95 1.15
C LEU A 88 -9.48 -11.04 0.49
N THR A 89 -10.45 -11.59 -0.24
CA THR A 89 -11.56 -10.82 -0.81
C THR A 89 -12.37 -10.13 0.29
N MET A 90 -12.71 -10.86 1.35
CA MET A 90 -13.42 -10.30 2.51
C MET A 90 -12.62 -9.19 3.20
N LEU A 91 -11.31 -9.39 3.40
CA LEU A 91 -10.43 -8.39 4.02
C LEU A 91 -10.23 -7.16 3.15
N SER A 92 -10.25 -7.34 1.84
CA SER A 92 -10.06 -6.27 0.86
C SER A 92 -11.31 -5.44 0.67
N THR A 93 -12.50 -6.00 0.86
CA THR A 93 -13.75 -5.31 0.51
C THR A 93 -14.06 -4.18 1.51
N PRO A 94 -14.34 -2.93 1.04
CA PRO A 94 -14.48 -2.49 -0.36
C PRO A 94 -13.21 -1.87 -0.98
N LEU A 95 -12.09 -1.85 -0.27
CA LEU A 95 -10.85 -1.19 -0.67
C LEU A 95 -9.91 -2.08 -1.49
N PHE A 96 -9.97 -1.95 -2.81
CA PHE A 96 -9.06 -2.62 -3.77
C PHE A 96 -7.56 -2.45 -3.46
N ILE A 97 -7.20 -1.34 -2.81
CA ILE A 97 -5.82 -1.06 -2.38
C ILE A 97 -5.25 -2.17 -1.49
N PHE A 98 -6.05 -2.79 -0.63
CA PHE A 98 -5.58 -3.88 0.24
C PHE A 98 -5.14 -5.06 -0.63
N ALA A 99 -6.00 -5.51 -1.55
CA ALA A 99 -5.71 -6.59 -2.48
C ALA A 99 -4.41 -6.32 -3.26
N ALA A 100 -4.31 -5.14 -3.87
CA ALA A 100 -3.13 -4.75 -4.65
C ALA A 100 -1.86 -4.69 -3.79
N THR A 101 -1.95 -4.19 -2.56
CA THR A 101 -0.81 -4.12 -1.62
C THR A 101 -0.36 -5.52 -1.21
N VAL A 102 -1.30 -6.44 -0.93
CA VAL A 102 -1.00 -7.84 -0.61
C VAL A 102 -0.33 -8.53 -1.78
N CYS A 103 -0.85 -8.41 -2.99
CA CYS A 103 -0.25 -9.03 -4.19
C CYS A 103 1.18 -8.53 -4.39
N ARG A 104 1.42 -7.22 -4.31
CA ARG A 104 2.79 -6.67 -4.40
C ARG A 104 3.67 -7.16 -3.26
N PHE A 105 3.17 -7.16 -2.03
CA PHE A 105 3.92 -7.62 -0.86
C PHE A 105 4.36 -9.07 -1.00
N VAL A 106 3.44 -9.96 -1.37
CA VAL A 106 3.68 -11.40 -1.55
C VAL A 106 4.53 -11.70 -2.78
N GLY A 107 4.32 -10.97 -3.88
CA GLY A 107 5.03 -11.17 -5.15
C GLY A 107 6.38 -10.48 -5.27
N GLY A 108 6.77 -9.65 -4.29
CA GLY A 108 8.02 -8.91 -4.38
C GLY A 108 9.26 -9.78 -4.19
N ALA A 109 10.37 -9.30 -4.75
CA ALA A 109 11.71 -9.86 -4.55
C ALA A 109 12.18 -9.65 -3.10
N SER A 110 11.65 -10.45 -2.20
CA SER A 110 12.03 -10.48 -0.78
C SER A 110 12.87 -11.72 -0.47
N ALA A 111 13.60 -11.70 0.64
CA ALA A 111 14.32 -12.88 1.13
C ALA A 111 13.38 -14.00 1.63
N SER A 112 12.06 -13.77 1.65
CA SER A 112 11.04 -14.71 2.13
C SER A 112 10.21 -15.25 0.97
N SER A 113 9.81 -16.53 1.07
CA SER A 113 8.96 -17.15 0.04
C SER A 113 7.57 -16.52 0.01
N PRO A 114 6.93 -16.40 -1.18
CA PRO A 114 5.57 -15.88 -1.31
C PRO A 114 4.54 -16.59 -0.41
N MET A 115 4.69 -17.90 -0.21
CA MET A 115 3.83 -18.70 0.68
C MET A 115 3.89 -18.19 2.13
N LYS A 116 5.10 -17.97 2.69
CA LYS A 116 5.26 -17.47 4.07
C LYS A 116 4.71 -16.06 4.24
N LEU A 117 4.89 -15.21 3.24
CA LEU A 117 4.35 -13.85 3.24
C LEU A 117 2.82 -13.86 3.20
N LEU A 118 2.23 -14.73 2.37
CA LEU A 118 0.79 -14.94 2.33
C LEU A 118 0.24 -15.41 3.68
N ASP A 119 0.88 -16.40 4.31
CA ASP A 119 0.48 -16.89 5.64
C ASP A 119 0.51 -15.77 6.69
N THR A 120 1.54 -14.91 6.64
CA THR A 120 1.66 -13.75 7.54
C THR A 120 0.48 -12.79 7.39
N VAL A 121 0.09 -12.48 6.14
CA VAL A 121 -1.06 -11.62 5.86
C VAL A 121 -2.36 -12.27 6.34
N LEU A 122 -2.56 -13.55 6.06
CA LEU A 122 -3.76 -14.28 6.47
C LEU A 122 -3.88 -14.35 8.00
N MET A 123 -2.78 -14.57 8.72
CA MET A 123 -2.77 -14.64 10.19
C MET A 123 -3.11 -13.28 10.82
N LEU A 124 -2.47 -12.19 10.39
CA LEU A 124 -2.75 -10.84 10.88
C LEU A 124 -4.20 -10.42 10.62
N GLY A 125 -4.71 -10.73 9.43
CA GLY A 125 -6.10 -10.46 9.06
C GLY A 125 -7.14 -11.14 9.97
N THR A 126 -6.79 -12.29 10.57
CA THR A 126 -7.65 -12.98 11.56
C THR A 126 -7.54 -12.42 12.97
N VAL A 127 -6.32 -12.13 13.44
CA VAL A 127 -6.08 -11.68 14.82
C VAL A 127 -6.65 -10.28 15.06
N GLU A 128 -6.68 -9.45 14.02
CA GLU A 128 -7.04 -8.03 14.13
C GLU A 128 -8.41 -7.71 13.51
N ALA A 129 -9.21 -8.74 13.20
CA ALA A 129 -10.56 -8.60 12.66
C ALA A 129 -11.47 -7.87 13.67
N GLY A 130 -11.78 -6.60 13.39
CA GLY A 130 -12.67 -5.74 14.18
C GLY A 130 -11.99 -4.70 15.07
N LEU A 131 -10.68 -4.81 15.36
CA LEU A 131 -9.98 -3.96 16.35
C LEU A 131 -9.10 -2.84 15.74
N ILE A 132 -8.81 -2.92 14.45
CA ILE A 132 -7.96 -1.97 13.74
C ILE A 132 -8.62 -1.46 12.45
N SER A 133 -8.25 -0.24 12.05
CA SER A 133 -8.69 0.39 10.82
C SER A 133 -8.33 -0.44 9.58
N GLN A 134 -9.08 -0.31 8.49
CA GLN A 134 -8.75 -0.99 7.23
C GLN A 134 -7.34 -0.63 6.72
N LEU A 135 -6.90 0.63 6.89
CA LEU A 135 -5.53 1.03 6.54
C LEU A 135 -4.47 0.33 7.38
N SER A 136 -4.75 0.07 8.66
CA SER A 136 -3.86 -0.73 9.52
C SER A 136 -3.72 -2.14 8.97
N ARG A 137 -4.82 -2.78 8.54
CA ARG A 137 -4.76 -4.11 7.93
C ARG A 137 -3.93 -4.11 6.65
N THR A 138 -4.02 -3.05 5.84
CA THR A 138 -3.26 -2.91 4.59
C THR A 138 -1.76 -2.79 4.83
N TYR A 139 -1.33 -1.97 5.79
CA TYR A 139 0.08 -1.58 5.91
C TYR A 139 0.85 -2.27 7.05
N LEU A 140 0.19 -2.72 8.12
CA LEU A 140 0.86 -3.41 9.21
C LEU A 140 1.58 -4.69 8.78
N PRO A 141 1.05 -5.54 7.87
CA PRO A 141 1.78 -6.71 7.41
C PRO A 141 3.15 -6.35 6.80
N VAL A 142 3.19 -5.30 5.98
CA VAL A 142 4.43 -4.79 5.36
C VAL A 142 5.41 -4.32 6.42
N LEU A 143 4.95 -3.48 7.36
CA LEU A 143 5.81 -2.90 8.41
C LEU A 143 6.26 -3.94 9.45
N ASN A 144 5.39 -4.89 9.81
CA ASN A 144 5.73 -5.99 10.72
C ASN A 144 6.73 -6.94 10.09
N HIS A 145 6.59 -7.23 8.80
CA HIS A 145 7.57 -8.05 8.08
C HIS A 145 8.94 -7.36 8.06
N LEU A 146 8.98 -6.06 7.76
CA LEU A 146 10.20 -5.27 7.81
C LEU A 146 10.86 -5.32 9.19
N ARG A 147 10.07 -5.26 10.27
CA ARG A 147 10.59 -5.46 11.63
C ARG A 147 11.14 -6.87 11.86
N SER A 148 10.47 -7.90 11.33
CA SER A 148 10.84 -9.31 11.56
C SER A 148 12.15 -9.72 10.89
N ILE A 149 12.50 -9.08 9.78
CA ILE A 149 13.77 -9.34 9.07
C ILE A 149 14.95 -8.58 9.69
N CYS A 150 14.70 -7.61 10.57
CA CYS A 150 15.74 -6.89 11.30
C CYS A 150 16.18 -7.65 12.56
N VAL A 151 17.49 -7.71 12.79
CA VAL A 151 18.06 -8.31 14.00
C VAL A 151 17.67 -7.45 15.22
N PRO A 152 17.15 -8.03 16.33
CA PRO A 152 16.64 -7.27 17.47
C PRO A 152 17.62 -6.25 18.07
N VAL A 153 18.91 -6.60 18.10
CA VAL A 153 19.99 -5.73 18.63
C VAL A 153 20.13 -4.42 17.85
N LYS A 154 19.84 -4.43 16.54
CA LYS A 154 19.93 -3.26 15.67
C LYS A 154 18.59 -2.60 15.40
N PHE A 155 17.51 -3.06 16.04
CA PHE A 155 16.16 -2.61 15.70
C PHE A 155 15.94 -1.10 15.93
N GLU A 156 16.44 -0.54 17.03
CA GLU A 156 16.27 0.90 17.29
C GLU A 156 17.08 1.77 16.31
N GLN A 157 18.26 1.31 15.86
CA GLN A 157 19.02 1.96 14.80
C GLN A 157 18.24 1.90 13.47
N PHE A 158 17.82 0.70 13.07
CA PHE A 158 17.04 0.51 11.85
C PHE A 158 15.76 1.35 11.87
N ARG A 159 15.07 1.41 13.02
CA ARG A 159 13.88 2.23 13.19
C ARG A 159 14.17 3.71 12.99
N ALA A 160 15.30 4.21 13.49
CA ALA A 160 15.70 5.60 13.30
C ALA A 160 16.01 5.90 11.83
N GLU A 161 16.74 5.02 11.14
CA GLU A 161 17.05 5.13 9.71
C GLU A 161 15.79 5.04 8.86
N PHE A 162 14.92 4.06 9.13
CA PHE A 162 13.60 3.94 8.49
C PHE A 162 12.80 5.25 8.63
N LYS A 163 12.75 5.80 9.84
CA LYS A 163 11.99 7.03 10.11
C LYS A 163 12.61 8.24 9.39
N LYS A 164 13.93 8.30 9.22
CA LYS A 164 14.60 9.32 8.40
C LYS A 164 14.23 9.17 6.92
N VAL A 165 14.41 7.97 6.36
CA VAL A 165 14.17 7.71 4.92
C VAL A 165 12.69 7.90 4.57
N VAL A 166 11.80 7.13 5.20
CA VAL A 166 10.37 7.15 4.89
C VAL A 166 9.72 8.44 5.35
N GLY A 167 10.16 9.00 6.49
CA GLY A 167 9.69 10.30 6.97
C GLY A 167 9.99 11.42 5.98
N SER A 168 11.20 11.46 5.41
CA SER A 168 11.56 12.43 4.38
C SER A 168 10.76 12.24 3.09
N ILE A 169 10.58 11.01 2.61
CA ILE A 169 9.74 10.72 1.43
C ILE A 169 8.31 11.24 1.61
N VAL A 170 7.76 11.10 2.81
CA VAL A 170 6.39 11.53 3.13
C VAL A 170 6.29 13.04 3.34
N ALA A 171 7.35 13.68 3.83
CA ALA A 171 7.38 15.09 4.20
C ALA A 171 7.77 16.04 3.04
N LEU A 172 8.60 15.57 2.11
CA LEU A 172 9.05 16.38 0.97
C LEU A 172 7.86 16.78 0.08
N ALA A 173 7.85 18.07 -0.30
CA ALA A 173 6.87 18.59 -1.26
C ALA A 173 7.14 18.05 -2.67
N ASP A 174 8.40 18.10 -3.09
CA ASP A 174 8.88 17.51 -4.35
C ASP A 174 9.57 16.18 -4.08
N PRO A 175 9.06 15.06 -4.62
CA PRO A 175 9.65 13.75 -4.35
C PRO A 175 11.05 13.64 -4.97
N LEU A 176 11.98 13.05 -4.22
CA LEU A 176 13.36 12.83 -4.66
C LEU A 176 13.58 11.39 -5.11
N GLY A 177 14.59 11.19 -5.96
CA GLY A 177 15.12 9.85 -6.25
C GLY A 177 15.99 9.30 -5.11
N PRO A 178 16.30 8.00 -5.12
CA PRO A 178 17.11 7.37 -4.07
C PRO A 178 18.46 8.08 -3.83
N LEU A 179 19.15 8.49 -4.89
CA LEU A 179 20.49 9.08 -4.78
C LEU A 179 20.47 10.51 -4.23
N PRO A 180 19.62 11.44 -4.75
CA PRO A 180 19.43 12.74 -4.11
C PRO A 180 18.91 12.64 -2.66
N LEU A 181 18.07 11.65 -2.36
CA LEU A 181 17.56 11.42 -1.01
C LEU A 181 18.68 11.01 -0.04
N ALA A 182 19.56 10.09 -0.45
CA ALA A 182 20.71 9.69 0.35
C ALA A 182 21.63 10.88 0.68
N LYS A 183 21.91 11.71 -0.32
CA LYS A 183 22.68 12.96 -0.15
C LYS A 183 22.02 13.93 0.82
N LEU A 184 20.71 14.15 0.69
CA LEU A 184 19.94 15.01 1.60
C LEU A 184 20.00 14.51 3.05
N LEU A 185 19.96 13.20 3.25
CA LEU A 185 19.95 12.56 4.57
C LEU A 185 21.35 12.40 5.18
N GLY A 186 22.42 12.59 4.39
CA GLY A 186 23.78 12.27 4.79
C GLY A 186 23.95 10.78 5.10
N MET A 187 23.27 9.90 4.34
CA MET A 187 23.28 8.44 4.51
C MET A 187 24.01 7.76 3.35
N ASP A 188 24.53 6.55 3.59
CA ASP A 188 25.03 5.70 2.51
C ASP A 188 23.88 5.32 1.58
N GLU A 189 24.16 5.29 0.27
CA GLU A 189 23.16 4.97 -0.74
C GLU A 189 22.60 3.55 -0.53
N ASN A 190 23.45 2.58 -0.15
CA ASN A 190 23.02 1.20 0.06
C ASN A 190 22.06 1.09 1.26
N ASP A 191 22.29 1.85 2.33
CA ASP A 191 21.40 1.86 3.49
C ASP A 191 20.01 2.38 3.12
N VAL A 192 19.94 3.42 2.29
CA VAL A 192 18.68 3.93 1.74
C VAL A 192 18.02 2.87 0.85
N TYR A 193 18.76 2.24 -0.05
CA TYR A 193 18.24 1.18 -0.93
C TYR A 193 17.74 -0.04 -0.14
N ILE A 194 18.41 -0.42 0.96
CA ILE A 194 17.99 -1.50 1.84
C ILE A 194 16.64 -1.19 2.49
N ILE A 195 16.38 0.06 2.88
CA ILE A 195 15.06 0.41 3.42
C ILE A 195 14.01 0.41 2.30
N LEU A 196 14.33 0.99 1.14
CA LEU A 196 13.41 1.11 0.01
C LEU A 196 13.00 -0.24 -0.58
N ARG A 197 13.93 -1.19 -0.71
CA ARG A 197 13.66 -2.53 -1.31
C ARG A 197 12.60 -3.32 -0.56
N HIS A 198 12.41 -3.08 0.74
CA HIS A 198 11.41 -3.79 1.55
C HIS A 198 10.03 -3.12 1.55
N LEU A 199 9.92 -1.96 0.89
CA LEU A 199 8.71 -1.15 0.81
C LEU A 199 8.13 -1.11 -0.60
N HIS A 200 8.53 -2.02 -1.49
CA HIS A 200 8.04 -2.09 -2.88
C HIS A 200 6.52 -2.25 -2.98
N SER A 201 5.86 -2.78 -1.95
CA SER A 201 4.40 -2.92 -1.90
C SER A 201 3.67 -1.59 -1.68
N VAL A 202 4.38 -0.55 -1.23
CA VAL A 202 3.82 0.77 -0.90
C VAL A 202 4.56 1.93 -1.56
N LEU A 203 5.79 1.71 -2.05
CA LEU A 203 6.63 2.66 -2.78
C LEU A 203 6.93 2.14 -4.19
N GLY A 204 6.77 3.02 -5.18
CA GLY A 204 7.32 2.86 -6.51
C GLY A 204 8.73 3.45 -6.54
N VAL A 205 9.74 2.57 -6.51
CA VAL A 205 11.15 2.95 -6.59
C VAL A 205 11.60 2.77 -8.05
N PRO A 206 12.01 3.83 -8.74
CA PRO A 206 12.45 3.71 -10.14
C PRO A 206 13.81 3.03 -10.23
N SER A 207 14.06 2.36 -11.36
CA SER A 207 15.38 1.76 -11.65
C SER A 207 16.47 2.83 -11.83
N GLU A 208 16.10 4.02 -12.29
CA GLU A 208 17.01 5.16 -12.42
C GLU A 208 17.12 5.92 -11.09
N PRO A 209 18.31 6.00 -10.46
CA PRO A 209 18.49 6.57 -9.11
C PRO A 209 18.14 8.05 -8.92
N ASN A 210 18.04 8.81 -10.01
CA ASN A 210 17.70 10.23 -9.99
C ASN A 210 16.20 10.48 -10.20
N LEU A 211 15.44 9.48 -10.66
CA LEU A 211 14.02 9.64 -10.85
C LEU A 211 13.27 9.59 -9.51
N PRO A 212 12.17 10.35 -9.36
CA PRO A 212 11.47 10.46 -8.07
C PRO A 212 10.87 9.14 -7.56
N ILE A 213 11.07 8.86 -6.27
CA ILE A 213 10.35 7.80 -5.55
C ILE A 213 8.90 8.23 -5.38
N ARG A 214 7.96 7.33 -5.63
CA ARG A 214 6.51 7.63 -5.55
C ARG A 214 5.83 6.78 -4.49
N LEU A 215 4.88 7.36 -3.77
CA LEU A 215 3.91 6.57 -3.01
C LEU A 215 2.97 5.87 -3.99
N LEU A 216 2.79 4.55 -3.85
CA LEU A 216 1.82 3.83 -4.67
C LEU A 216 0.38 4.23 -4.33
N HIS A 217 0.15 4.73 -3.12
CA HIS A 217 -1.12 5.30 -2.72
C HIS A 217 -0.95 6.33 -1.60
N LEU A 218 -1.71 7.44 -1.68
CA LEU A 218 -1.65 8.54 -0.72
C LEU A 218 -2.01 8.10 0.72
N SER A 219 -2.90 7.11 0.86
CA SER A 219 -3.28 6.60 2.18
C SER A 219 -2.13 5.98 2.97
N PHE A 220 -1.01 5.63 2.35
CA PHE A 220 0.18 5.20 3.08
C PHE A 220 0.78 6.36 3.88
N LYS A 221 0.88 7.54 3.26
CA LYS A 221 1.26 8.78 3.95
C LYS A 221 0.27 9.10 5.05
N GLU A 222 -1.03 9.09 4.76
CA GLU A 222 -2.09 9.34 5.75
C GLU A 222 -1.97 8.37 6.94
N PHE A 223 -1.71 7.09 6.67
CA PHE A 223 -1.51 6.07 7.71
C PHE A 223 -0.29 6.33 8.60
N LEU A 224 0.84 6.76 8.02
CA LEU A 224 2.07 7.02 8.77
C LEU A 224 2.02 8.28 9.63
N VAL A 225 1.27 9.30 9.21
CA VAL A 225 1.17 10.58 9.93
C VAL A 225 0.05 10.60 10.97
N ASP A 226 -0.85 9.63 10.94
CA ASP A 226 -2.02 9.52 11.81
C ASP A 226 -1.64 9.56 13.31
N PRO A 227 -2.05 10.60 14.06
CA PRO A 227 -1.71 10.78 15.45
C PRO A 227 -2.36 9.72 16.36
N GLU A 228 -3.52 9.16 16.03
CA GLU A 228 -4.17 8.13 16.85
C GLU A 228 -3.40 6.81 16.85
N LYS A 229 -2.61 6.55 15.80
CA LYS A 229 -1.74 5.38 15.69
C LYS A 229 -0.39 5.53 16.38
N LYS A 230 -0.01 6.76 16.77
CA LYS A 230 1.21 7.00 17.56
C LYS A 230 1.09 6.46 19.00
N SER A 231 -0.13 6.30 19.53
CA SER A 231 -0.33 5.81 20.91
C SER A 231 -0.13 4.29 21.02
N LYS A 232 -0.65 3.48 20.09
CA LYS A 232 -0.54 2.00 20.15
C LYS A 232 0.90 1.46 20.04
N VAL A 233 1.83 2.21 19.44
CA VAL A 233 3.25 1.82 19.35
C VAL A 233 4.04 2.25 20.61
N ALA A 234 3.53 3.20 21.39
CA ALA A 234 4.11 3.62 22.65
C ALA A 234 3.64 2.75 23.84
N SER A 235 2.41 2.24 23.79
CA SER A 235 1.78 1.47 24.89
C SER A 235 2.49 0.15 25.22
N ASP A 236 3.22 -0.46 24.27
CA ASP A 236 4.00 -1.68 24.51
C ASP A 236 5.24 -1.45 25.40
N LYS A 237 5.64 -0.19 25.63
CA LYS A 237 6.78 0.15 26.51
C LYS A 237 6.37 0.30 27.98
N GLU A 238 5.08 0.47 28.29
CA GLU A 238 4.62 0.64 29.69
C GLU A 238 4.14 -0.65 30.34
N GLY A 239 3.57 -1.60 29.59
CA GLY A 239 3.16 -2.91 30.12
C GLY A 239 4.34 -3.75 30.65
N LYS A 240 5.51 -3.67 30.00
CA LYS A 240 6.70 -4.45 30.40
C LYS A 240 7.50 -3.86 31.56
N ARG A 241 7.22 -2.62 31.98
CA ARG A 241 7.87 -1.99 33.15
C ARG A 241 7.16 -2.29 34.47
N GLN A 242 5.84 -2.51 34.45
CA GLN A 242 5.10 -2.79 35.68
C GLN A 242 5.22 -4.26 36.15
N GLU A 243 5.49 -5.20 35.25
CA GLU A 243 5.61 -6.63 35.62
C GLU A 243 6.95 -6.99 36.29
N LYS A 244 8.02 -6.22 36.03
CA LYS A 244 9.32 -6.41 36.71
C LYS A 244 9.39 -5.83 38.12
N GLY A 245 8.41 -5.03 38.55
CA GLY A 245 8.37 -4.42 39.87
C GLY A 245 7.63 -5.24 40.94
N ARG A 246 6.99 -6.35 40.57
CA ARG A 246 6.07 -7.10 41.46
C ARG A 246 6.59 -8.46 41.95
N GLN A 247 7.81 -8.84 41.59
CA GLN A 247 8.44 -10.12 42.00
C GLN A 247 9.59 -9.95 43.00
N ILE A 248 9.75 -8.80 43.64
CA ILE A 248 10.67 -8.64 44.77
C ILE A 248 9.89 -8.01 45.92
N LYS A 249 9.17 -8.87 46.66
CA LYS A 249 8.88 -8.71 48.09
C LYS A 249 8.45 -10.05 48.66
#